data_AF-A0A4Q2XAK8-F1
#
_entry.id   AF-A0A4Q2XAK8-F1
#
_cell.length_a   1.000
_cell.length_b   1.000
_cell.length_c   1.000
_cell.angle_alpha   90.00
_cell.angle_beta   90.00
_cell.angle_gamma   90.00
#
_symmetry.space_group_name_H-M   'P 1'
#
loop_
_entity.id
_entity.type
_entity.pdbx_description
1 polymer ?
#
loop_
_entity_poly.entity_id
_entity_poly.type
_entity_poly.pdbx_seq_one_letter_code
_entity_poly.pdbx_strand_id
1 'polypeptide(L)'
;MIPVTVTSMKSADYRAAWDAVPAMGWDREKRVEWQIRLLKKWAEVDLEGALAAAFAETRTRGGNPNNAETFLFHRAFTDVFVDRADAVMKLVQDRKLGVLESSLLLEAWTTTLQARDKDLYLAYVRDLRDEDFIWALGVANGDLGKESLGKLLDSVSARVAAGMSLDGVDRDLAAVAEAFSQDELFERLRSSTGEMAGLYTKMLAANYALASQTATGAEVTARIDSLPEDQRGAFARALLIADSKNAELLQTALEHLVDHEQWQLLTPPETSRAMRNMREKADPVVLSEWSLSLPHRQETNEMFHRGVEPRIRKSPEEAWGWIQGMEDGYWKDRALAEYSQINLHVFNDPEKSATALDQIQDPEFLKIARAWRQGWEARQGKK
;
A
#
# COMPACT_ATOMS: atom_id res chain seq x y z
N MET A 1 38.74 -32.69 -45.49
CA MET A 1 37.73 -31.86 -44.78
C MET A 1 38.46 -31.13 -43.67
N ILE A 2 38.62 -29.81 -43.79
CA ILE A 2 39.12 -28.98 -42.70
C ILE A 2 37.91 -28.66 -41.83
N PRO A 3 37.92 -28.92 -40.52
CA PRO A 3 36.81 -28.54 -39.67
C PRO A 3 36.77 -27.01 -39.61
N VAL A 4 35.68 -26.42 -40.11
CA VAL A 4 35.39 -25.00 -39.90
C VAL A 4 35.05 -24.86 -38.42
N THR A 5 36.04 -24.47 -37.61
CA THR A 5 35.80 -23.94 -36.28
C THR A 5 34.98 -22.67 -36.43
N VAL A 6 33.68 -22.75 -36.16
CA VAL A 6 32.84 -21.57 -35.97
C VAL A 6 33.39 -20.85 -34.74
N THR A 7 34.15 -19.77 -34.97
CA THR A 7 34.68 -18.95 -33.88
C THR A 7 33.50 -18.29 -33.17
N SER A 8 33.28 -18.61 -31.89
CA SER A 8 32.24 -17.93 -31.10
C SER A 8 32.56 -16.44 -31.02
N MET A 9 31.57 -15.58 -31.26
CA MET A 9 31.70 -14.13 -31.12
C MET A 9 32.18 -13.74 -29.71
N LYS A 10 33.03 -12.72 -29.61
CA LYS A 10 33.50 -12.15 -28.34
C LYS A 10 32.59 -11.00 -27.91
N SER A 11 32.64 -10.62 -26.63
CA SER A 11 31.84 -9.49 -26.10
C SER A 11 32.00 -8.19 -26.91
N ALA A 12 33.21 -7.89 -27.39
CA ALA A 12 33.47 -6.73 -28.23
C ALA A 12 32.68 -6.74 -29.56
N ASP A 13 32.47 -7.93 -30.15
CA ASP A 13 31.71 -8.08 -31.39
C ASP A 13 30.21 -7.81 -31.14
N TYR A 14 29.68 -8.26 -30.00
CA TYR A 14 28.31 -7.97 -29.58
C TYR A 14 28.09 -6.49 -29.28
N ARG A 15 29.06 -5.82 -28.62
CA ARG A 15 29.01 -4.37 -28.37
C ARG A 15 28.99 -3.60 -29.70
N ALA A 16 29.87 -3.94 -30.63
CA ALA A 16 29.89 -3.30 -31.95
C ALA A 16 28.58 -3.50 -32.71
N ALA A 17 27.99 -4.71 -32.64
CA ALA A 17 26.68 -4.98 -33.23
C ALA A 17 25.57 -4.15 -32.56
N TRP A 18 25.61 -3.98 -31.23
CA TRP A 18 24.64 -3.19 -30.48
C TRP A 18 24.67 -1.72 -30.89
N ASP A 19 25.87 -1.14 -30.97
CA ASP A 19 26.09 0.26 -31.35
C ASP A 19 25.69 0.54 -32.81
N ALA A 20 25.71 -0.48 -33.68
CA ALA A 20 25.28 -0.36 -35.07
C ALA A 20 23.75 -0.35 -35.24
N VAL A 21 22.98 -0.90 -34.30
CA VAL A 21 21.52 -1.06 -34.41
C VAL A 21 20.78 0.25 -34.74
N PRO A 22 21.07 1.41 -34.11
CA PRO A 22 20.39 2.67 -34.43
C PRO A 22 20.54 3.13 -35.89
N ALA A 23 21.64 2.75 -36.56
CA ALA A 23 21.95 3.15 -37.93
C ALA A 23 21.29 2.24 -39.00
N MET A 24 20.64 1.14 -38.59
CA MET A 24 20.08 0.13 -39.51
C MET A 24 18.78 0.57 -40.21
N GLY A 25 18.27 1.76 -39.92
CA GLY A 25 17.03 2.28 -40.53
C GLY A 25 15.76 1.49 -40.19
N TRP A 26 15.82 0.59 -39.20
CA TRP A 26 14.67 -0.19 -38.75
C TRP A 26 13.67 0.67 -37.98
N ASP A 27 12.38 0.32 -38.13
CA ASP A 27 11.31 0.80 -37.26
C ASP A 27 11.52 0.37 -35.81
N ARG A 28 10.72 0.93 -34.91
CA ARG A 28 10.86 0.74 -33.46
C ARG A 28 10.71 -0.72 -33.04
N GLU A 29 9.73 -1.43 -33.59
CA GLU A 29 9.40 -2.79 -33.19
C GLU A 29 10.50 -3.76 -33.61
N LYS A 30 10.89 -3.71 -34.88
CA LYS A 30 11.97 -4.53 -35.43
C LYS A 30 13.30 -4.25 -34.74
N ARG A 31 13.56 -2.99 -34.39
CA ARG A 31 14.75 -2.60 -33.61
C ARG A 31 14.77 -3.26 -32.24
N VAL A 32 13.67 -3.18 -31.49
CA VAL A 32 13.57 -3.78 -30.15
C VAL A 32 13.72 -5.30 -30.23
N GLU A 33 13.08 -5.95 -31.21
CA GLU A 33 13.20 -7.40 -31.41
C GLU A 33 14.66 -7.82 -31.63
N TRP A 34 15.38 -7.11 -32.51
CA TRP A 34 16.80 -7.38 -32.76
C TRP A 34 17.68 -7.09 -31.55
N GLN A 35 17.42 -6.00 -30.82
CA GLN A 35 18.11 -5.67 -29.57
C GLN A 35 17.97 -6.82 -28.56
N ILE A 36 16.78 -7.41 -28.42
CA ILE A 36 16.55 -8.55 -27.52
C ILE A 36 17.31 -9.79 -27.96
N ARG A 37 17.27 -10.13 -29.24
CA ARG A 37 18.02 -11.29 -29.77
C ARG A 37 19.51 -11.13 -29.56
N LEU A 38 20.03 -9.92 -29.77
CA LEU A 38 21.43 -9.61 -29.57
C LEU A 38 21.81 -9.69 -28.08
N LEU A 39 21.01 -9.09 -27.20
CA LEU A 39 21.24 -9.13 -25.74
C LEU A 39 21.19 -10.56 -25.19
N LYS A 40 20.27 -11.41 -25.67
CA LYS A 40 20.22 -12.83 -25.30
C LYS A 40 21.56 -13.52 -25.56
N LYS A 41 22.11 -13.35 -26.77
CA LYS A 41 23.39 -13.94 -27.15
C LYS A 41 24.60 -13.29 -26.49
N TRP A 42 24.56 -11.99 -26.29
CA TRP A 42 25.62 -11.28 -25.58
C TRP A 42 25.69 -11.73 -24.11
N ALA A 43 24.55 -11.92 -23.45
CA ALA A 43 24.49 -12.35 -22.05
C ALA A 43 25.07 -13.77 -21.82
N GLU A 44 25.09 -14.63 -22.83
CA GLU A 44 25.78 -15.94 -22.78
C GLU A 44 27.31 -15.75 -22.62
N VAL A 45 27.88 -14.68 -23.17
CA VAL A 45 29.33 -14.41 -23.19
C VAL A 45 29.76 -13.39 -22.12
N ASP A 46 29.01 -12.30 -21.96
CA ASP A 46 29.29 -11.18 -21.06
C ASP A 46 27.98 -10.58 -20.55
N LEU A 47 27.50 -11.14 -19.43
CA LEU A 47 26.25 -10.75 -18.79
C LEU A 47 26.29 -9.29 -18.30
N GLU A 48 27.40 -8.86 -17.69
CA GLU A 48 27.54 -7.51 -17.16
C GLU A 48 27.49 -6.48 -18.29
N GLY A 49 28.23 -6.71 -19.38
CA GLY A 49 28.24 -5.85 -20.56
C GLY A 49 26.87 -5.75 -21.24
N ALA A 50 26.16 -6.88 -21.36
CA ALA A 50 24.81 -6.91 -21.94
C ALA A 50 23.79 -6.16 -21.06
N LEU A 51 23.80 -6.37 -19.75
CA LEU A 51 22.90 -5.67 -18.82
C LEU A 51 23.19 -4.17 -18.78
N ALA A 52 24.46 -3.76 -18.75
CA ALA A 52 24.84 -2.35 -18.78
C ALA A 52 24.32 -1.65 -20.05
N ALA A 53 24.41 -2.30 -21.21
CA ALA A 53 23.86 -1.79 -22.46
C ALA A 53 22.33 -1.67 -22.44
N ALA A 54 21.65 -2.69 -21.89
CA ALA A 54 20.20 -2.70 -21.75
C ALA A 54 19.67 -1.58 -20.83
N PHE A 55 20.32 -1.36 -19.69
CA PHE A 55 19.95 -0.28 -18.76
C PHE A 55 20.21 1.12 -19.35
N ALA A 56 21.35 1.32 -20.02
CA ALA A 56 21.66 2.58 -20.67
C ALA A 56 20.58 2.96 -21.69
N GLU A 57 20.15 2.00 -22.52
CA GLU A 57 19.11 2.21 -23.53
C GLU A 57 17.72 2.47 -22.91
N THR A 58 17.43 1.81 -21.78
CA THR A 58 16.20 2.05 -21.01
C THR A 58 16.14 3.49 -20.50
N ARG A 59 17.26 4.04 -20.00
CA ARG A 59 17.37 5.44 -19.57
C ARG A 59 17.18 6.42 -20.74
N THR A 60 17.85 6.17 -21.86
CA THR A 60 17.80 7.08 -23.04
C THR A 60 16.41 7.14 -23.66
N ARG A 61 15.65 6.04 -23.65
CA ARG A 61 14.32 5.99 -24.29
C ARG A 61 13.18 6.46 -23.40
N GLY A 62 13.44 6.78 -22.12
CA GLY A 62 12.41 7.19 -21.17
C GLY A 62 11.32 6.13 -21.04
N GLY A 63 11.58 5.09 -20.24
CA GLY A 63 10.58 4.05 -19.97
C GLY A 63 9.24 4.67 -19.57
N ASN A 64 8.17 4.27 -20.24
CA ASN A 64 6.83 4.56 -19.76
C ASN A 64 6.59 3.65 -18.54
N PRO A 65 6.40 4.19 -17.31
CA PRO A 65 6.24 3.39 -16.10
C PRO A 65 5.02 2.46 -16.12
N ASN A 66 4.17 2.54 -17.15
CA ASN A 66 2.98 1.70 -17.32
C ASN A 66 3.22 0.39 -18.10
N ASN A 67 4.44 0.10 -18.57
CA ASN A 67 4.74 -1.20 -19.16
C ASN A 67 5.02 -2.21 -18.04
N ALA A 68 4.34 -3.35 -18.06
CA ALA A 68 4.47 -4.43 -17.06
C ALA A 68 5.85 -5.12 -16.99
N GLU A 69 6.85 -4.63 -17.73
CA GLU A 69 8.24 -5.11 -17.63
C GLU A 69 9.02 -4.16 -16.71
N THR A 70 9.68 -4.71 -15.68
CA THR A 70 10.52 -3.95 -14.73
C THR A 70 11.56 -3.06 -15.43
N PHE A 71 12.05 -3.48 -16.61
CA PHE A 71 12.78 -2.63 -17.56
C PHE A 71 12.62 -3.14 -19.00
N LEU A 72 12.87 -2.27 -19.99
CA LEU A 72 12.56 -2.45 -21.42
C LEU A 72 13.04 -3.77 -22.07
N PHE A 73 14.07 -4.39 -21.51
CA PHE A 73 14.71 -5.59 -22.07
C PHE A 73 14.68 -6.78 -21.12
N HIS A 74 13.83 -6.77 -20.09
CA HIS A 74 13.71 -7.86 -19.11
C HIS A 74 13.58 -9.24 -19.80
N ARG A 75 12.72 -9.37 -20.81
CA ARG A 75 12.54 -10.62 -21.59
C ARG A 75 13.78 -11.15 -22.32
N ALA A 76 14.84 -10.33 -22.46
CA ALA A 76 16.11 -10.80 -23.02
C ALA A 76 16.92 -11.62 -22.01
N PHE A 77 16.66 -11.49 -20.71
CA PHE A 77 17.48 -12.07 -19.65
C PHE A 77 16.77 -13.16 -18.84
N THR A 78 15.50 -13.46 -19.13
CA THR A 78 14.69 -14.41 -18.35
C THR A 78 15.27 -15.81 -18.24
N ASP A 79 15.95 -16.30 -19.28
CA ASP A 79 16.63 -17.62 -19.26
C ASP A 79 17.91 -17.54 -18.42
N VAL A 80 18.73 -16.49 -18.64
CA VAL A 80 19.98 -16.27 -17.91
C VAL A 80 19.74 -16.04 -16.41
N PHE A 81 18.62 -15.43 -16.03
CA PHE A 81 18.24 -15.26 -14.62
C PHE A 81 18.06 -16.59 -13.88
N VAL A 82 17.62 -17.63 -14.59
CA VAL A 82 17.49 -19.00 -14.04
C VAL A 82 18.82 -19.73 -14.18
N ASP A 83 19.37 -19.81 -15.39
CA ASP A 83 20.53 -20.65 -15.70
C ASP A 83 21.84 -20.16 -15.05
N ARG A 84 21.92 -18.87 -14.72
CA ARG A 84 23.11 -18.21 -14.14
C ARG A 84 22.77 -17.34 -12.93
N ALA A 85 21.84 -17.81 -12.08
CA ALA A 85 21.36 -17.09 -10.91
C ALA A 85 22.51 -16.55 -10.02
N ASP A 86 23.55 -17.35 -9.73
CA ASP A 86 24.74 -16.92 -8.96
C ASP A 86 25.43 -15.70 -9.57
N ALA A 87 25.58 -15.68 -10.90
CA ALA A 87 26.25 -14.59 -11.59
C ALA A 87 25.41 -13.31 -11.55
N VAL A 88 24.09 -13.42 -11.70
CA VAL A 88 23.16 -12.30 -11.56
C VAL A 88 23.19 -11.76 -10.14
N MET A 89 23.12 -12.65 -9.14
CA MET A 89 23.11 -12.25 -7.75
C MET A 89 24.40 -11.57 -7.32
N LYS A 90 25.55 -12.05 -7.82
CA LYS A 90 26.83 -11.37 -7.61
C LYS A 90 26.82 -9.94 -8.16
N LEU A 91 26.25 -9.71 -9.35
CA LEU A 91 26.12 -8.37 -9.92
C LEU A 91 25.26 -7.44 -9.04
N VAL A 92 24.16 -7.97 -8.49
CA VAL A 92 23.25 -7.24 -7.58
C VAL A 92 23.93 -6.90 -6.26
N GLN A 93 24.60 -7.87 -5.63
CA GLN A 93 25.24 -7.72 -4.32
C GLN A 93 26.46 -6.80 -4.38
N ASP A 94 27.31 -6.98 -5.39
CA ASP A 94 28.51 -6.17 -5.64
C ASP A 94 28.17 -4.78 -6.21
N ARG A 95 26.88 -4.51 -6.50
CA ARG A 95 26.38 -3.27 -7.10
C ARG A 95 27.12 -2.88 -8.39
N LYS A 96 27.53 -3.85 -9.20
CA LYS A 96 28.42 -3.65 -10.36
C LYS A 96 27.86 -2.70 -11.43
N LEU A 97 26.54 -2.64 -11.54
CA LEU A 97 25.84 -1.80 -12.52
C LEU A 97 25.47 -0.41 -11.98
N GLY A 98 25.73 -0.14 -10.70
CA GLY A 98 25.21 1.02 -9.97
C GLY A 98 24.08 0.65 -9.01
N VAL A 99 23.75 1.54 -8.06
CA VAL A 99 22.74 1.27 -7.03
C VAL A 99 21.35 1.07 -7.65
N LEU A 100 20.91 2.01 -8.49
CA LEU A 100 19.59 1.98 -9.11
C LEU A 100 19.41 0.75 -10.02
N GLU A 101 20.37 0.50 -10.90
CA GLU A 101 20.35 -0.63 -11.83
C GLU A 101 20.36 -1.97 -11.10
N SER A 102 21.07 -2.06 -9.98
CA SER A 102 21.08 -3.29 -9.17
C SER A 102 19.74 -3.54 -8.50
N SER A 103 19.02 -2.50 -8.06
CA SER A 103 17.66 -2.64 -7.53
C SER A 103 16.67 -3.08 -8.61
N LEU A 104 16.74 -2.49 -9.81
CA LEU A 104 15.91 -2.90 -10.96
C LEU A 104 16.23 -4.33 -11.41
N LEU A 105 17.50 -4.72 -11.38
CA LEU A 105 17.94 -6.08 -11.69
C LEU A 105 17.40 -7.07 -10.65
N LEU A 106 17.47 -6.73 -9.36
CA LEU A 106 16.93 -7.56 -8.27
C LEU A 106 15.41 -7.75 -8.42
N GLU A 107 14.67 -6.69 -8.74
CA GLU A 107 13.24 -6.77 -8.99
C GLU A 107 12.94 -7.69 -10.21
N ALA A 108 13.58 -7.45 -11.35
CA ALA A 108 13.35 -8.24 -12.56
C ALA A 108 13.72 -9.72 -12.37
N TRP A 109 14.82 -9.99 -11.66
CA TRP A 109 15.25 -11.34 -11.31
C TRP A 109 14.26 -12.01 -10.35
N THR A 110 13.81 -11.31 -9.31
CA THR A 110 12.82 -11.79 -8.34
C THR A 110 11.51 -12.20 -9.03
N THR A 111 10.95 -11.31 -9.86
CA THR A 111 9.73 -11.57 -10.63
C THR A 111 9.90 -12.77 -11.57
N THR A 112 11.07 -12.93 -12.18
CA THR A 112 11.34 -14.05 -13.10
C THR A 112 11.41 -15.38 -12.38
N LEU A 113 12.17 -15.45 -11.28
CA LEU A 113 12.32 -16.71 -10.56
C LEU A 113 11.02 -17.13 -9.89
N GLN A 114 10.22 -16.22 -9.36
CA GLN A 114 8.91 -16.59 -8.81
C GLN A 114 7.99 -17.22 -9.85
N ALA A 115 8.02 -16.71 -11.08
CA ALA A 115 7.22 -17.25 -12.17
C ALA A 115 7.75 -18.59 -12.72
N ARG A 116 9.08 -18.80 -12.74
CA ARG A 116 9.71 -19.94 -13.43
C ARG A 116 10.28 -21.02 -12.53
N ASP A 117 10.83 -20.66 -11.37
CA ASP A 117 11.51 -21.55 -10.44
C ASP A 117 11.45 -21.01 -8.99
N LYS A 118 10.36 -21.34 -8.30
CA LYS A 118 10.06 -20.87 -6.94
C LYS A 118 11.05 -21.41 -5.90
N ASP A 119 11.56 -22.61 -6.10
CA ASP A 119 12.53 -23.22 -5.18
C ASP A 119 13.88 -22.53 -5.30
N LEU A 120 14.30 -22.20 -6.53
CA LEU A 120 15.51 -21.41 -6.76
C LEU A 120 15.38 -20.01 -6.15
N TYR A 121 14.24 -19.34 -6.34
CA TYR A 121 13.98 -18.05 -5.67
C TYR A 121 14.16 -18.14 -4.16
N LEU A 122 13.52 -19.14 -3.52
CA LEU A 122 13.59 -19.33 -2.07
C LEU A 122 14.99 -19.67 -1.57
N ALA A 123 15.80 -20.38 -2.37
CA ALA A 123 17.18 -20.66 -2.02
C ALA A 123 18.01 -19.37 -1.93
N TYR A 124 17.90 -18.49 -2.91
CA TYR A 124 18.72 -17.27 -2.98
C TYR A 124 18.19 -16.12 -2.13
N VAL A 125 16.87 -15.97 -1.98
CA VAL A 125 16.30 -14.87 -1.18
C VAL A 125 16.84 -14.94 0.26
N ARG A 126 17.08 -16.16 0.77
CA ARG A 126 17.66 -16.41 2.09
C ARG A 126 19.10 -15.95 2.26
N ASP A 127 19.82 -15.70 1.19
CA ASP A 127 21.23 -15.27 1.21
C ASP A 127 21.39 -13.77 0.88
N LEU A 128 20.28 -13.05 0.68
CA LEU A 128 20.30 -11.61 0.45
C LEU A 128 20.75 -10.83 1.69
N ARG A 129 21.37 -9.66 1.50
CA ARG A 129 21.52 -8.69 2.60
C ARG A 129 20.14 -8.22 3.06
N ASP A 130 20.01 -7.77 4.29
CA ASP A 130 18.71 -7.40 4.86
C ASP A 130 17.95 -6.38 4.01
N GLU A 131 18.59 -5.31 3.53
CA GLU A 131 17.96 -4.32 2.65
C GLU A 131 17.43 -4.94 1.34
N ASP A 132 18.23 -5.83 0.71
CA ASP A 132 17.85 -6.52 -0.52
C ASP A 132 16.77 -7.59 -0.25
N PHE A 133 16.78 -8.20 0.94
CA PHE A 133 15.78 -9.16 1.38
C PHE A 133 14.42 -8.49 1.58
N ILE A 134 14.36 -7.39 2.33
CA ILE A 134 13.14 -6.58 2.52
C ILE A 134 12.58 -6.14 1.17
N TRP A 135 13.45 -5.67 0.27
CA TRP A 135 13.05 -5.31 -1.09
C TRP A 135 12.46 -6.51 -1.84
N ALA A 136 13.14 -7.66 -1.83
CA ALA A 136 12.69 -8.86 -2.53
C ALA A 136 11.37 -9.43 -1.96
N LEU A 137 11.11 -9.27 -0.65
CA LEU A 137 9.81 -9.57 -0.05
C LEU A 137 8.72 -8.66 -0.62
N GLY A 138 8.99 -7.37 -0.79
CA GLY A 138 8.04 -6.40 -1.34
C GLY A 138 7.73 -6.59 -2.83
N VAL A 139 8.59 -7.28 -3.58
CA VAL A 139 8.35 -7.67 -4.98
C VAL A 139 7.59 -9.00 -5.07
N ALA A 140 7.64 -9.82 -4.01
CA ALA A 140 7.05 -11.16 -3.96
C ALA A 140 5.52 -11.14 -3.81
N ASN A 141 4.82 -10.78 -4.88
CA ASN A 141 3.37 -10.73 -4.88
C ASN A 141 2.76 -12.11 -5.18
N GLY A 142 2.08 -12.69 -4.18
CA GLY A 142 0.90 -13.58 -4.29
C GLY A 142 1.01 -14.92 -5.03
N ASP A 143 1.98 -15.10 -5.93
CA ASP A 143 2.09 -16.29 -6.80
C ASP A 143 2.93 -17.41 -6.18
N LEU A 144 3.52 -17.18 -5.01
CA LEU A 144 4.13 -18.24 -4.23
C LEU A 144 3.02 -19.11 -3.62
N GLY A 145 3.10 -20.43 -3.82
CA GLY A 145 2.18 -21.35 -3.16
C GLY A 145 2.32 -21.28 -1.64
N LYS A 146 1.28 -21.66 -0.91
CA LYS A 146 1.24 -21.65 0.57
C LYS A 146 2.51 -22.24 1.23
N GLU A 147 3.02 -23.37 0.71
CA GLU A 147 4.23 -23.99 1.23
C GLU A 147 5.46 -23.07 1.09
N SER A 148 5.64 -22.47 -0.09
CA SER A 148 6.74 -21.54 -0.37
C SER A 148 6.64 -20.27 0.47
N LEU A 149 5.43 -19.74 0.65
CA LEU A 149 5.17 -18.61 1.54
C LEU A 149 5.49 -18.96 3.01
N GLY A 150 5.13 -20.17 3.46
CA GLY A 150 5.50 -20.66 4.79
C GLY A 150 7.02 -20.66 4.99
N LYS A 151 7.77 -21.24 4.04
CA LYS A 151 9.24 -21.26 4.06
C LYS A 151 9.86 -19.85 4.05
N LEU A 152 9.23 -18.91 3.35
CA LEU A 152 9.66 -17.52 3.31
C LEU A 152 9.44 -16.84 4.67
N LEU A 153 8.24 -16.96 5.25
CA LEU A 153 7.91 -16.41 6.56
C LEU A 153 8.78 -16.97 7.69
N ASP A 154 9.12 -18.26 7.63
CA ASP A 154 10.04 -18.87 8.59
C ASP A 154 11.45 -18.27 8.45
N SER A 155 11.86 -17.90 7.23
CA SER A 155 13.14 -17.20 6.98
C SER A 155 13.11 -15.75 7.48
N VAL A 156 11.98 -15.05 7.32
CA VAL A 156 11.76 -13.72 7.90
C VAL A 156 11.87 -13.79 9.42
N SER A 157 11.18 -14.74 10.05
CA SER A 157 11.22 -14.96 11.50
C SER A 157 12.64 -15.18 12.03
N ALA A 158 13.42 -16.04 11.36
CA ALA A 158 14.80 -16.31 11.74
C ALA A 158 15.69 -15.05 11.66
N ARG A 159 15.50 -14.19 10.65
CA ARG A 159 16.25 -12.94 10.50
C ARG A 159 15.86 -11.88 11.51
N VAL A 160 14.56 -11.74 11.79
CA VAL A 160 14.09 -10.84 12.86
C VAL A 160 14.66 -11.26 14.21
N ALA A 161 14.69 -12.57 14.49
CA ALA A 161 15.34 -13.10 15.69
C ALA A 161 16.86 -12.79 15.74
N ALA A 162 17.50 -12.59 14.59
CA ALA A 162 18.89 -12.17 14.46
C ALA A 162 19.09 -10.64 14.47
N GLY A 163 18.02 -9.84 14.61
CA GLY A 163 18.08 -8.39 14.72
C GLY A 163 17.76 -7.61 13.45
N MET A 164 17.27 -8.26 12.39
CA MET A 164 16.75 -7.58 11.20
C MET A 164 15.46 -6.84 11.54
N SER A 165 15.35 -5.57 11.12
CA SER A 165 14.10 -4.80 11.17
C SER A 165 13.19 -5.10 9.98
N LEU A 166 11.88 -5.15 10.22
CA LEU A 166 10.81 -5.24 9.22
C LEU A 166 10.30 -3.87 8.74
N ASP A 167 10.98 -2.77 9.10
CA ASP A 167 10.64 -1.45 8.58
C ASP A 167 10.66 -1.44 7.05
N GLY A 168 9.53 -1.05 6.44
CA GLY A 168 9.35 -1.06 4.99
C GLY A 168 8.69 -2.33 4.42
N VAL A 169 8.48 -3.37 5.23
CA VAL A 169 7.63 -4.54 4.87
C VAL A 169 6.16 -4.20 5.08
N ASP A 170 5.63 -3.27 4.28
CA ASP A 170 4.25 -2.80 4.42
C ASP A 170 3.39 -3.04 3.17
N ARG A 171 3.94 -3.63 2.10
CA ARG A 171 3.23 -3.77 0.82
C ARG A 171 2.82 -5.21 0.54
N ASP A 172 1.54 -5.35 0.17
CA ASP A 172 0.86 -6.58 -0.26
C ASP A 172 0.78 -7.76 0.72
N LEU A 173 0.81 -7.47 2.04
CA LEU A 173 0.50 -8.48 3.08
C LEU A 173 -0.87 -9.13 2.91
N ALA A 174 -1.82 -8.48 2.23
CA ALA A 174 -3.14 -9.05 1.95
C ALA A 174 -3.04 -10.28 1.03
N ALA A 175 -2.31 -10.18 -0.08
CA ALA A 175 -2.12 -11.30 -1.01
C ALA A 175 -1.40 -12.50 -0.35
N VAL A 176 -0.42 -12.22 0.52
CA VAL A 176 0.25 -13.26 1.30
C VAL A 176 -0.68 -13.86 2.35
N ALA A 177 -1.49 -13.03 3.01
CA ALA A 177 -2.41 -13.48 4.05
C ALA A 177 -3.52 -14.37 3.51
N GLU A 178 -3.96 -14.20 2.27
CA GLU A 178 -4.96 -15.07 1.62
C GLU A 178 -4.49 -16.53 1.48
N ALA A 179 -3.18 -16.77 1.42
CA ALA A 179 -2.62 -18.11 1.32
C ALA A 179 -2.75 -18.93 2.63
N PHE A 180 -3.07 -18.27 3.75
CA PHE A 180 -3.18 -18.89 5.07
C PHE A 180 -4.62 -18.80 5.59
N SER A 181 -5.03 -19.81 6.34
CA SER A 181 -6.27 -19.72 7.11
C SER A 181 -6.12 -18.78 8.30
N GLN A 182 -7.24 -18.25 8.80
CA GLN A 182 -7.25 -17.40 10.00
C GLN A 182 -6.68 -18.12 11.22
N ASP A 183 -6.94 -19.42 11.38
CA ASP A 183 -6.44 -20.20 12.50
C ASP A 183 -4.91 -20.36 12.43
N GLU A 184 -4.36 -20.58 11.24
CA GLU A 184 -2.90 -20.68 11.06
C GLU A 184 -2.19 -19.36 11.37
N LEU A 185 -2.73 -18.23 10.90
CA LEU A 185 -2.18 -16.91 11.20
C LEU A 185 -2.27 -16.59 12.70
N PHE A 186 -3.34 -17.04 13.33
CA PHE A 186 -3.56 -16.84 14.75
C PHE A 186 -2.63 -17.69 15.62
N GLU A 187 -2.39 -18.96 15.26
CA GLU A 187 -1.40 -19.80 15.94
C GLU A 187 0.04 -19.27 15.73
N ARG A 188 0.35 -18.74 14.55
CA ARG A 188 1.63 -18.04 14.30
C ARG A 188 1.77 -16.77 15.13
N LEU A 189 0.70 -15.99 15.28
CA LEU A 189 0.69 -14.81 16.14
C LEU A 189 0.96 -15.19 17.62
N ARG A 190 0.26 -16.22 18.13
CA ARG A 190 0.42 -16.69 19.52
C ARG A 190 1.84 -17.17 19.85
N SER A 191 2.56 -17.68 18.85
CA SER A 191 3.94 -18.17 19.00
C SER A 191 5.00 -17.11 18.67
N SER A 192 4.60 -15.88 18.37
CA SER A 192 5.49 -14.80 17.94
C SER A 192 5.51 -13.63 18.93
N THR A 193 6.59 -12.85 18.89
CA THR A 193 6.76 -11.63 19.69
C THR A 193 7.37 -10.52 18.85
N GLY A 194 7.32 -9.27 19.34
CA GLY A 194 7.97 -8.14 18.69
C GLY A 194 7.46 -7.88 17.27
N GLU A 195 8.37 -7.60 16.33
CA GLU A 195 8.01 -7.25 14.95
C GLU A 195 7.27 -8.38 14.20
N MET A 196 7.59 -9.65 14.49
CA MET A 196 6.87 -10.79 13.91
C MET A 196 5.42 -10.86 14.38
N ALA A 197 5.14 -10.57 15.65
CA ALA A 197 3.76 -10.48 16.13
C ALA A 197 3.01 -9.35 15.40
N GLY A 198 3.64 -8.19 15.21
CA GLY A 198 3.07 -7.09 14.43
C GLY A 198 2.76 -7.48 12.97
N LEU A 199 3.66 -8.20 12.31
CA LEU A 199 3.46 -8.72 10.95
C LEU A 199 2.26 -9.67 10.88
N TYR A 200 2.20 -10.67 11.76
CA TYR A 200 1.08 -11.63 11.77
C TYR A 200 -0.25 -10.98 12.14
N THR A 201 -0.25 -9.98 13.02
CA THR A 201 -1.44 -9.17 13.32
C THR A 201 -1.96 -8.44 12.09
N LYS A 202 -1.08 -7.82 11.29
CA LYS A 202 -1.46 -7.17 10.02
C LYS A 202 -2.02 -8.17 9.01
N MET A 203 -1.35 -9.31 8.84
CA MET A 203 -1.80 -10.37 7.93
C MET A 203 -3.18 -10.92 8.35
N LEU A 204 -3.36 -11.17 9.65
CA LEU A 204 -4.63 -11.67 10.17
C LEU A 204 -5.76 -10.66 9.97
N ALA A 205 -5.51 -9.37 10.17
CA ALA A 205 -6.50 -8.33 9.94
C ALA A 205 -6.89 -8.23 8.47
N ALA A 206 -5.91 -8.30 7.55
CA ALA A 206 -6.19 -8.32 6.11
C ALA A 206 -7.02 -9.54 5.70
N ASN A 207 -6.64 -10.74 6.16
CA ASN A 207 -7.38 -11.97 5.89
C ASN A 207 -8.82 -11.92 6.46
N TYR A 208 -8.96 -11.44 7.71
CA TYR A 208 -10.26 -11.29 8.35
C TYR A 208 -11.14 -10.29 7.60
N ALA A 209 -10.62 -9.11 7.25
CA ALA A 209 -11.37 -8.10 6.51
C ALA A 209 -11.89 -8.61 5.15
N LEU A 210 -11.10 -9.40 4.44
CA LEU A 210 -11.51 -10.02 3.17
C LEU A 210 -12.62 -11.05 3.37
N ALA A 211 -12.52 -11.90 4.40
CA ALA A 211 -13.52 -12.93 4.70
C ALA A 211 -14.82 -12.37 5.33
N SER A 212 -14.73 -11.24 6.04
CA SER A 212 -15.78 -10.69 6.91
C SER A 212 -16.53 -9.51 6.29
N GLN A 213 -16.82 -9.55 4.98
CA GLN A 213 -17.54 -8.47 4.28
C GLN A 213 -18.97 -8.24 4.80
N THR A 214 -19.54 -9.22 5.49
CA THR A 214 -20.88 -9.15 6.10
C THR A 214 -20.87 -9.45 7.60
N ALA A 215 -19.69 -9.45 8.24
CA ALA A 215 -19.60 -9.70 9.67
C ALA A 215 -20.27 -8.55 10.44
N THR A 216 -21.00 -8.93 11.48
CA THR A 216 -21.63 -8.02 12.43
C THR A 216 -20.61 -7.45 13.40
N GLY A 217 -20.95 -6.32 14.04
CA GLY A 217 -20.11 -5.74 15.10
C GLY A 217 -19.81 -6.73 16.23
N ALA A 218 -20.76 -7.58 16.62
CA ALA A 218 -20.55 -8.60 17.64
C ALA A 218 -19.52 -9.67 17.24
N GLU A 219 -19.53 -10.10 15.97
CA GLU A 219 -18.54 -11.05 15.44
C GLU A 219 -17.14 -10.42 15.36
N VAL A 220 -17.07 -9.13 15.04
CA VAL A 220 -15.82 -8.36 15.00
C VAL A 220 -15.25 -8.21 16.41
N THR A 221 -16.07 -7.81 17.39
CA THR A 221 -15.67 -7.73 18.80
C THR A 221 -15.17 -9.09 19.32
N ALA A 222 -15.93 -10.16 19.07
CA ALA A 222 -15.50 -11.51 19.48
C ALA A 222 -14.16 -11.91 18.85
N ARG A 223 -13.90 -11.49 17.60
CA ARG A 223 -12.60 -11.72 16.97
C ARG A 223 -11.50 -10.92 17.64
N ILE A 224 -11.72 -9.63 17.91
CA ILE A 224 -10.74 -8.78 18.59
C ILE A 224 -10.40 -9.37 19.97
N ASP A 225 -11.43 -9.76 20.74
CA ASP A 225 -11.25 -10.30 22.10
C ASP A 225 -10.55 -11.66 22.14
N SER A 226 -10.61 -12.43 21.05
CA SER A 226 -9.88 -13.70 20.95
C SER A 226 -8.36 -13.53 20.93
N LEU A 227 -7.86 -12.35 20.54
CA LEU A 227 -6.43 -12.06 20.43
C LEU A 227 -5.76 -11.83 21.79
N PRO A 228 -4.44 -12.07 21.90
CA PRO A 228 -3.64 -11.61 23.02
C PRO A 228 -3.88 -10.13 23.30
N GLU A 229 -3.99 -9.75 24.57
CA GLU A 229 -4.41 -8.40 25.01
C GLU A 229 -3.56 -7.28 24.39
N ASP A 230 -2.24 -7.50 24.31
CA ASP A 230 -1.26 -6.59 23.72
C ASP A 230 -1.38 -6.45 22.19
N GLN A 231 -2.10 -7.36 21.53
CA GLN A 231 -2.31 -7.37 20.08
C GLN A 231 -3.67 -6.83 19.65
N ARG A 232 -4.65 -6.71 20.56
CA ARG A 232 -6.03 -6.32 20.23
C ARG A 232 -6.09 -4.94 19.56
N GLY A 233 -5.38 -3.96 20.12
CA GLY A 233 -5.31 -2.61 19.55
C GLY A 233 -4.61 -2.56 18.20
N ALA A 234 -3.49 -3.29 18.06
CA ALA A 234 -2.77 -3.37 16.79
C ALA A 234 -3.62 -4.02 15.69
N PHE A 235 -4.40 -5.04 16.05
CA PHE A 235 -5.34 -5.70 15.14
C PHE A 235 -6.49 -4.78 14.75
N ALA A 236 -7.14 -4.12 15.71
CA ALA A 236 -8.20 -3.14 15.45
C ALA A 236 -7.70 -2.03 14.51
N ARG A 237 -6.51 -1.47 14.77
CA ARG A 237 -5.88 -0.51 13.86
C ARG A 237 -5.63 -1.11 12.47
N ALA A 238 -5.13 -2.34 12.38
CA ALA A 238 -4.87 -2.98 11.10
C ALA A 238 -6.17 -3.23 10.29
N LEU A 239 -7.32 -3.45 10.94
CA LEU A 239 -8.62 -3.51 10.26
C LEU A 239 -9.01 -2.20 9.57
N LEU A 240 -8.65 -1.04 10.15
CA LEU A 240 -8.87 0.28 9.52
C LEU A 240 -7.97 0.50 8.29
N ILE A 241 -6.91 -0.29 8.18
CA ILE A 241 -5.94 -0.24 7.08
C ILE A 241 -6.31 -1.18 5.94
N ALA A 242 -6.96 -2.29 6.27
CA ALA A 242 -7.47 -3.23 5.29
C ALA A 242 -8.49 -2.54 4.36
N ASP A 243 -8.49 -2.94 3.07
CA ASP A 243 -9.42 -2.44 2.07
C ASP A 243 -10.82 -3.05 2.27
N SER A 244 -11.49 -2.66 3.35
CA SER A 244 -12.84 -3.09 3.69
C SER A 244 -13.86 -1.98 3.47
N LYS A 245 -15.06 -2.38 3.02
CA LYS A 245 -16.24 -1.52 2.94
C LYS A 245 -17.33 -1.92 3.93
N ASN A 246 -17.08 -2.92 4.78
CA ASN A 246 -18.02 -3.30 5.82
C ASN A 246 -18.04 -2.23 6.91
N ALA A 247 -19.16 -1.49 6.99
CA ALA A 247 -19.30 -0.38 7.92
C ALA A 247 -19.29 -0.84 9.39
N GLU A 248 -19.91 -1.98 9.71
CA GLU A 248 -19.92 -2.51 11.08
C GLU A 248 -18.52 -2.91 11.54
N LEU A 249 -17.76 -3.59 10.67
CA LEU A 249 -16.37 -3.95 10.96
C LEU A 249 -15.51 -2.72 11.27
N LEU A 250 -15.59 -1.69 10.42
CA LEU A 250 -14.79 -0.47 10.59
C LEU A 250 -15.25 0.33 11.81
N GLN A 251 -16.56 0.42 12.06
CA GLN A 251 -17.10 1.09 13.24
C GLN A 251 -16.63 0.39 14.52
N THR A 252 -16.78 -0.92 14.62
CA THR A 252 -16.36 -1.70 15.79
C THR A 252 -14.86 -1.62 16.02
N ALA A 253 -14.04 -1.58 14.96
CA ALA A 253 -12.60 -1.36 15.09
C ALA A 253 -12.28 0.04 15.66
N LEU A 254 -12.98 1.10 15.23
CA LEU A 254 -12.83 2.44 15.80
C LEU A 254 -13.30 2.50 17.25
N GLU A 255 -14.48 1.94 17.56
CA GLU A 255 -15.04 1.85 18.91
C GLU A 255 -14.07 1.13 19.86
N HIS A 256 -13.49 0.01 19.44
CA HIS A 256 -12.51 -0.70 20.26
C HIS A 256 -11.33 0.20 20.66
N LEU A 257 -10.77 0.97 19.72
CA LEU A 257 -9.64 1.88 19.98
C LEU A 257 -10.05 3.05 20.90
N VAL A 258 -11.28 3.55 20.75
CA VAL A 258 -11.85 4.63 21.57
C VAL A 258 -12.10 4.16 23.00
N ASP A 259 -12.79 3.02 23.16
CA ASP A 259 -13.20 2.46 24.46
C ASP A 259 -12.00 2.03 25.32
N HIS A 260 -10.90 1.62 24.68
CA HIS A 260 -9.66 1.25 25.35
C HIS A 260 -8.64 2.40 25.42
N GLU A 261 -9.06 3.63 25.11
CA GLU A 261 -8.24 4.85 25.17
C GLU A 261 -6.92 4.76 24.37
N GLN A 262 -6.90 4.01 23.26
CA GLN A 262 -5.73 3.77 22.42
C GLN A 262 -5.53 4.91 21.40
N TRP A 263 -5.55 6.16 21.87
CA TRP A 263 -5.51 7.38 21.05
C TRP A 263 -4.31 7.44 20.10
N GLN A 264 -3.16 6.91 20.52
CA GLN A 264 -1.93 6.84 19.73
C GLN A 264 -2.06 6.00 18.45
N LEU A 265 -3.07 5.12 18.37
CA LEU A 265 -3.34 4.27 17.21
C LEU A 265 -4.33 4.92 16.22
N LEU A 266 -5.00 6.00 16.61
CA LEU A 266 -5.97 6.73 15.79
C LEU A 266 -5.29 7.86 15.01
N THR A 267 -4.65 7.51 13.89
CA THR A 267 -3.99 8.51 13.03
C THR A 267 -4.96 9.09 11.97
N PRO A 268 -4.83 10.38 11.59
CA PRO A 268 -5.76 10.99 10.64
C PRO A 268 -5.91 10.27 9.28
N PRO A 269 -4.82 9.84 8.60
CA PRO A 269 -4.96 9.18 7.29
C PRO A 269 -5.81 7.90 7.33
N GLU A 270 -5.67 7.11 8.39
CA GLU A 270 -6.30 5.81 8.55
C GLU A 270 -7.76 5.97 8.96
N THR A 271 -8.02 6.83 9.95
CA THR A 271 -9.35 7.20 10.38
C THR A 271 -10.17 7.83 9.25
N SER A 272 -9.59 8.79 8.51
CA SER A 272 -10.27 9.40 7.36
C SER A 272 -10.61 8.38 6.27
N ARG A 273 -9.74 7.39 6.03
CA ARG A 273 -10.03 6.31 5.07
C ARG A 273 -11.16 5.42 5.56
N ALA A 274 -11.10 4.95 6.81
CA ALA A 274 -12.14 4.09 7.39
C ALA A 274 -13.51 4.78 7.34
N MET A 275 -13.60 6.03 7.79
CA MET A 275 -14.83 6.82 7.73
C MET A 275 -15.35 7.02 6.31
N ARG A 276 -14.44 7.22 5.34
CA ARG A 276 -14.79 7.33 3.92
C ARG A 276 -15.37 6.03 3.38
N ASN A 277 -14.87 4.88 3.79
CA ASN A 277 -15.38 3.59 3.36
C ASN A 277 -16.74 3.29 4.01
N MET A 278 -16.89 3.59 5.31
CA MET A 278 -18.15 3.43 6.04
C MET A 278 -19.29 4.22 5.39
N ARG A 279 -19.06 5.48 5.01
CA ARG A 279 -20.10 6.35 4.44
C ARG A 279 -20.68 5.83 3.11
N GLU A 280 -20.00 4.92 2.41
CA GLU A 280 -20.52 4.35 1.16
C GLU A 280 -21.70 3.39 1.39
N LYS A 281 -21.80 2.81 2.59
CA LYS A 281 -22.77 1.74 2.91
C LYS A 281 -23.60 2.02 4.17
N ALA A 282 -23.11 2.83 5.10
CA ALA A 282 -23.82 3.15 6.33
C ALA A 282 -25.03 4.07 6.10
N ASP A 283 -26.07 3.92 6.94
CA ASP A 283 -27.15 4.89 7.00
C ASP A 283 -26.62 6.22 7.59
N PRO A 284 -26.81 7.37 6.90
CA PRO A 284 -26.34 8.68 7.38
C PRO A 284 -26.85 9.06 8.77
N VAL A 285 -28.06 8.65 9.14
CA VAL A 285 -28.63 8.91 10.48
C VAL A 285 -27.85 8.11 11.51
N VAL A 286 -27.73 6.79 11.33
CA VAL A 286 -27.01 5.92 12.25
C VAL A 286 -25.56 6.37 12.44
N LEU A 287 -24.86 6.70 11.36
CA LEU A 287 -23.47 7.16 11.41
C LEU A 287 -23.32 8.49 12.16
N SER A 288 -24.25 9.43 11.98
CA SER A 288 -24.23 10.71 12.68
C SER A 288 -24.56 10.58 14.17
N GLU A 289 -25.48 9.69 14.55
CA GLU A 289 -25.83 9.41 15.94
C GLU A 289 -24.67 8.74 16.67
N TRP A 290 -24.00 7.77 16.03
CA TRP A 290 -22.77 7.18 16.55
C TRP A 290 -21.66 8.24 16.71
N SER A 291 -21.49 9.13 15.74
CA SER A 291 -20.46 10.16 15.81
C SER A 291 -20.64 11.11 17.00
N LEU A 292 -21.88 11.33 17.44
CA LEU A 292 -22.20 12.13 18.62
C LEU A 292 -21.82 11.47 19.94
N SER A 293 -21.71 10.14 19.99
CA SER A 293 -21.31 9.42 21.20
C SER A 293 -19.80 9.45 21.45
N LEU A 294 -19.01 9.91 20.46
CA LEU A 294 -17.56 9.99 20.57
C LEU A 294 -17.15 11.00 21.66
N PRO A 295 -16.06 10.73 22.41
CA PRO A 295 -15.56 11.65 23.42
C PRO A 295 -15.03 12.95 22.79
N HIS A 296 -15.16 14.06 23.50
CA HIS A 296 -14.70 15.39 23.08
C HIS A 296 -13.17 15.48 23.05
N ARG A 297 -12.56 15.08 21.93
CA ARG A 297 -11.11 15.02 21.77
C ARG A 297 -10.68 15.47 20.38
N GLN A 298 -9.39 15.73 20.20
CA GLN A 298 -8.86 16.11 18.89
C GLN A 298 -8.89 14.95 17.90
N GLU A 299 -8.57 13.74 18.38
CA GLU A 299 -8.46 12.50 17.62
C GLU A 299 -9.82 12.08 17.03
N THR A 300 -10.93 12.42 17.69
CA THR A 300 -12.30 12.09 17.26
C THR A 300 -12.93 13.14 16.35
N ASN A 301 -12.32 14.32 16.18
CA ASN A 301 -12.89 15.40 15.37
C ASN A 301 -13.10 15.01 13.90
N GLU A 302 -12.17 14.26 13.31
CA GLU A 302 -12.30 13.82 11.92
C GLU A 302 -13.38 12.74 11.78
N MET A 303 -13.52 11.84 12.76
CA MET A 303 -14.62 10.87 12.79
C MET A 303 -15.96 11.59 12.86
N PHE A 304 -16.07 12.58 13.75
CA PHE A 304 -17.26 13.40 13.88
C PHE A 304 -17.60 14.10 12.56
N HIS A 305 -16.65 14.86 12.01
CA HIS A 305 -16.81 15.57 10.74
C HIS A 305 -17.32 14.65 9.63
N ARG A 306 -16.65 13.50 9.43
CA ARG A 306 -17.00 12.54 8.37
C ARG A 306 -18.29 11.80 8.62
N GLY A 307 -18.69 11.63 9.87
CA GLY A 307 -19.92 10.92 10.20
C GLY A 307 -21.17 11.78 10.09
N VAL A 308 -21.07 13.09 10.34
CA VAL A 308 -22.21 14.03 10.21
C VAL A 308 -22.37 14.59 8.79
N GLU A 309 -21.28 14.70 8.02
CA GLU A 309 -21.27 15.22 6.65
C GLU A 309 -22.35 14.56 5.75
N PRO A 310 -22.50 13.22 5.70
CA PRO A 310 -23.51 12.57 4.87
C PRO A 310 -24.95 12.97 5.23
N ARG A 311 -25.27 13.14 6.52
CA ARG A 311 -26.62 13.56 6.97
C ARG A 311 -26.93 14.97 6.50
N ILE A 312 -25.97 15.89 6.64
CA ILE A 312 -26.11 17.28 6.20
C ILE A 312 -26.24 17.37 4.68
N ARG A 313 -25.41 16.64 3.93
CA ARG A 313 -25.46 16.62 2.45
C ARG A 313 -26.75 16.04 1.91
N LYS A 314 -27.36 15.06 2.59
CA LYS A 314 -28.57 14.39 2.13
C LYS A 314 -29.80 15.31 2.24
N SER A 315 -29.93 16.04 3.35
CA SER A 315 -31.05 16.95 3.59
C SER A 315 -30.62 18.07 4.54
N PRO A 316 -30.17 19.23 4.02
CA PRO A 316 -29.76 20.35 4.84
C PRO A 316 -30.87 20.82 5.79
N GLU A 317 -32.11 20.87 5.34
CA GLU A 317 -33.25 21.34 6.15
C GLU A 317 -33.50 20.42 7.35
N GLU A 318 -33.49 19.09 7.15
CA GLU A 318 -33.64 18.12 8.24
C GLU A 318 -32.42 18.13 9.16
N ALA A 319 -31.22 18.23 8.59
CA ALA A 319 -29.99 18.31 9.35
C ALA A 319 -29.93 19.56 10.22
N TRP A 320 -30.43 20.70 9.76
CA TRP A 320 -30.55 21.91 10.57
C TRP A 320 -31.43 21.66 11.79
N GLY A 321 -32.63 21.09 11.60
CA GLY A 321 -33.52 20.76 12.71
C GLY A 321 -32.88 19.79 13.72
N TRP A 322 -32.13 18.80 13.24
CA TRP A 322 -31.36 17.89 14.09
C TRP A 322 -30.25 18.61 14.87
N ILE A 323 -29.45 19.46 14.22
CA ILE A 323 -28.37 20.24 14.88
C ILE A 323 -28.95 21.13 15.97
N GLN A 324 -30.10 21.77 15.72
CA GLN A 324 -30.77 22.61 16.72
C GLN A 324 -31.22 21.81 17.95
N GLY A 325 -31.58 20.55 17.77
CA GLY A 325 -31.95 19.63 18.85
C GLY A 325 -30.77 19.06 19.64
N MET A 326 -29.53 19.28 19.21
CA MET A 326 -28.34 18.85 19.95
C MET A 326 -28.15 19.69 21.22
N GLU A 327 -27.58 19.06 22.25
CA GLU A 327 -27.10 19.75 23.45
C GLU A 327 -26.04 20.80 23.07
N ASP A 328 -26.12 21.96 23.72
CA ASP A 328 -25.16 23.04 23.49
C ASP A 328 -23.74 22.62 23.90
N GLY A 329 -22.76 23.02 23.09
CA GLY A 329 -21.34 22.77 23.37
C GLY A 329 -20.59 22.13 22.19
N TYR A 330 -19.59 21.31 22.54
CA TYR A 330 -18.49 20.92 21.65
C TYR A 330 -18.92 20.32 20.31
N TRP A 331 -19.88 19.38 20.31
CA TRP A 331 -20.36 18.74 19.09
C TRP A 331 -21.34 19.59 18.30
N LYS A 332 -22.20 20.38 18.95
CA LYS A 332 -23.12 21.28 18.26
C LYS A 332 -22.37 22.36 17.48
N ASP A 333 -21.36 22.95 18.10
CA ASP A 333 -20.49 23.93 17.45
C ASP A 333 -19.81 23.35 16.20
N ARG A 334 -19.31 22.12 16.27
CA ARG A 334 -18.71 21.42 15.12
C ARG A 334 -19.73 21.06 14.05
N ALA A 335 -20.92 20.62 14.43
CA ALA A 335 -21.99 20.32 13.48
C ALA A 335 -22.42 21.58 12.74
N LEU A 336 -22.52 22.72 13.43
CA LEU A 336 -22.80 24.04 12.85
C LEU A 336 -21.69 24.48 11.90
N ALA A 337 -20.42 24.29 12.27
CA ALA A 337 -19.30 24.57 11.39
C ALA A 337 -19.32 23.70 10.11
N GLU A 338 -19.63 22.41 10.24
CA GLU A 338 -19.76 21.51 9.09
C GLU A 338 -20.95 21.86 8.20
N TYR A 339 -22.08 22.15 8.81
CA TYR A 339 -23.26 22.65 8.11
C TYR A 339 -22.94 23.92 7.33
N SER A 340 -22.18 24.83 7.93
CA SER A 340 -21.72 26.04 7.27
C SER A 340 -20.87 25.74 6.04
N GLN A 341 -19.88 24.85 6.14
CA GLN A 341 -19.01 24.47 5.03
C GLN A 341 -19.78 23.77 3.90
N ILE A 342 -20.67 22.84 4.22
CA ILE A 342 -21.45 22.11 3.21
C ILE A 342 -22.40 23.05 2.46
N ASN A 343 -23.11 23.94 3.16
CA ASN A 343 -24.00 24.90 2.50
C ASN A 343 -23.22 25.84 1.58
N LEU A 344 -22.02 26.25 1.98
CA LEU A 344 -21.17 27.10 1.16
C LEU A 344 -20.60 26.39 -0.08
N HIS A 345 -20.05 25.18 0.10
CA HIS A 345 -19.29 24.48 -0.93
C HIS A 345 -20.12 23.57 -1.84
N VAL A 346 -21.23 23.03 -1.34
CA VAL A 346 -22.08 22.08 -2.06
C VAL A 346 -23.35 22.75 -2.57
N PHE A 347 -24.00 23.56 -1.73
CA PHE A 347 -25.29 24.18 -2.06
C PHE A 347 -25.20 25.64 -2.51
N ASN A 348 -24.01 26.25 -2.43
CA ASN A 348 -23.76 27.65 -2.77
C ASN A 348 -24.70 28.63 -2.04
N ASP A 349 -24.96 28.37 -0.75
CA ASP A 349 -25.86 29.14 0.12
C ASP A 349 -25.04 29.86 1.22
N PRO A 350 -24.55 31.08 0.94
CA PRO A 350 -23.75 31.85 1.89
C PRO A 350 -24.55 32.36 3.09
N GLU A 351 -25.88 32.48 2.98
CA GLU A 351 -26.76 32.96 4.05
C GLU A 351 -26.97 31.88 5.11
N LYS A 352 -27.28 30.64 4.69
CA LYS A 352 -27.33 29.48 5.60
C LYS A 352 -25.98 29.23 6.25
N SER A 353 -24.89 29.40 5.49
CA SER A 353 -23.54 29.30 6.04
C SER A 353 -23.27 30.34 7.14
N ALA A 354 -23.72 31.58 6.98
CA ALA A 354 -23.51 32.64 7.96
C ALA A 354 -24.36 32.40 9.22
N THR A 355 -25.64 32.09 9.03
CA THR A 355 -26.58 31.75 10.10
C THR A 355 -26.05 30.62 11.00
N ALA A 356 -25.42 29.60 10.41
CA ALA A 356 -24.83 28.50 11.18
C ALA A 356 -23.61 28.93 12.01
N LEU A 357 -22.73 29.79 11.46
CA LEU A 357 -21.57 30.29 12.18
C LEU A 357 -21.96 31.18 13.37
N ASP A 358 -23.02 31.97 13.25
CA ASP A 358 -23.46 32.88 14.31
C ASP A 358 -24.05 32.14 15.53
N GLN A 359 -24.30 30.83 15.41
CA GLN A 359 -24.76 29.99 16.52
C GLN A 359 -23.65 29.20 17.22
N ILE A 360 -22.40 29.25 16.71
CA ILE A 360 -21.26 28.61 17.37
C ILE A 360 -20.95 29.38 18.66
N GLN A 361 -20.96 28.68 19.79
CA GLN A 361 -20.79 29.28 21.11
C GLN A 361 -19.31 29.42 21.51
N ASP A 362 -18.44 28.47 21.16
CA ASP A 362 -17.00 28.55 21.42
C ASP A 362 -16.35 29.67 20.58
N PRO A 363 -15.87 30.77 21.20
CA PRO A 363 -15.30 31.89 20.47
C PRO A 363 -13.99 31.56 19.76
N GLU A 364 -13.18 30.63 20.30
CA GLU A 364 -11.92 30.23 19.67
C GLU A 364 -12.21 29.33 18.47
N PHE A 365 -13.14 28.39 18.60
CA PHE A 365 -13.55 27.56 17.48
C PHE A 365 -14.27 28.38 16.38
N LEU A 366 -15.09 29.36 16.75
CA LEU A 366 -15.74 30.27 15.80
C LEU A 366 -14.73 31.03 14.93
N LYS A 367 -13.60 31.48 15.50
CA LYS A 367 -12.52 32.12 14.72
C LYS A 367 -11.98 31.17 13.65
N ILE A 368 -11.76 29.90 14.00
CA ILE A 368 -11.29 28.86 13.08
C ILE A 368 -12.32 28.62 11.97
N ALA A 369 -13.60 28.42 12.34
CA ALA A 369 -14.68 28.17 11.39
C ALA A 369 -14.90 29.35 10.42
N ARG A 370 -14.79 30.60 10.91
CA ARG A 370 -14.84 31.81 10.07
C ARG A 370 -13.66 31.90 9.10
N ALA A 371 -12.46 31.49 9.50
CA ALA A 371 -11.29 31.48 8.63
C ALA A 371 -11.47 30.52 7.43
N TRP A 372 -12.15 29.38 7.63
CA TRP A 372 -12.48 28.45 6.54
C TRP A 372 -13.40 29.10 5.48
N ARG A 373 -14.42 29.85 5.92
CA ARG A 373 -15.31 30.63 5.03
C ARG A 373 -14.56 31.70 4.24
N GLN A 374 -13.71 32.50 4.89
CA GLN A 374 -12.92 33.55 4.22
C GLN A 374 -12.04 32.98 3.08
N GLY A 375 -11.49 31.78 3.28
CA GLY A 375 -10.74 31.07 2.24
C GLY A 375 -11.59 30.71 1.00
N TRP A 376 -12.89 30.47 1.15
CA TRP A 376 -13.81 30.31 0.01
C TRP A 376 -14.11 31.64 -0.67
N GLU A 377 -14.41 32.70 0.09
CA GLU A 377 -14.74 34.04 -0.45
C GLU A 377 -13.60 34.58 -1.31
N ALA A 378 -12.35 34.44 -0.83
CA ALA A 378 -11.15 34.82 -1.58
C ALA A 378 -10.93 34.00 -2.88
N ARG A 379 -11.50 32.79 -2.98
CA ARG A 379 -11.43 31.95 -4.20
C ARG A 379 -12.52 32.30 -5.20
N GLN A 380 -13.70 32.71 -4.75
CA GLN A 380 -14.79 33.16 -5.63
C GLN A 380 -14.51 34.55 -6.22
N GLY A 381 -13.93 35.47 -5.44
CA GLY A 381 -13.56 36.81 -5.92
C GLY A 381 -12.35 36.86 -6.87
N LYS A 382 -11.73 35.71 -7.18
CA LYS A 382 -10.64 35.57 -8.17
C LYS A 382 -11.09 34.94 -9.49
N LYS A 383 -12.37 34.60 -9.62
CA LYS A 383 -13.01 34.25 -10.90
C LYS A 383 -13.67 35.49 -11.48
#